data_AF-A0A358APC4-F1
#
_entry.id   AF-A0A358APC4-F1
#
_cell.length_a   1.000
_cell.length_b   1.000
_cell.length_c   1.000
_cell.angle_alpha   90.00
_cell.angle_beta   90.00
_cell.angle_gamma   90.00
#
_symmetry.space_group_name_H-M   'P 1'
#
loop_
_entity.id
_entity.type
_entity.pdbx_description
1 polymer ?
#
loop_
_entity_poly.entity_id
_entity_poly.type
_entity_poly.pdbx_seq_one_letter_code
_entity_poly.pdbx_strand_id
1 'polypeptide(L)'
;YAEPKPETEKDILRRAFGVIQRRITEDVESLHPTARWQWYTPGAIGRIERDEPVAVILSGAGGYHRAIVRIHNLAYKGLLFETAQDASVQLALPTGGMTPITEILPEEPDDSEDTEDIETDDQEESVNYAYLAFEWVDAKLLDLNERANEAIGRGQKTLLIPETELPHQDGWQDICKQLIASDFADAVPHADGILISLQQ
;
A
#
# COMPACT_ATOMS: atom_id res chain seq x y z
N TYR A 1 -1.81 -44.68 -29.57
CA TYR A 1 -2.39 -43.54 -28.85
C TYR A 1 -1.26 -42.86 -28.10
N ALA A 2 -0.86 -41.65 -28.50
CA ALA A 2 0.07 -40.88 -27.70
C ALA A 2 -0.71 -40.31 -26.52
N GLU A 3 -0.37 -40.74 -25.31
CA GLU A 3 -0.93 -40.19 -24.07
C GLU A 3 -0.64 -38.68 -24.04
N PRO A 4 -1.63 -37.82 -23.69
CA PRO A 4 -1.34 -36.41 -23.46
C PRO A 4 -0.35 -36.36 -22.30
N LYS A 5 0.84 -35.80 -22.55
CA LYS A 5 1.82 -35.51 -21.49
C LYS A 5 1.07 -34.81 -20.36
N PRO A 6 1.28 -35.19 -19.08
CA PRO A 6 0.65 -34.47 -17.98
C PRO A 6 0.99 -33.00 -18.16
N GLU A 7 -0.04 -32.16 -18.34
CA GLU A 7 0.14 -30.73 -18.40
C GLU A 7 0.84 -30.34 -17.11
N THR A 8 2.13 -30.03 -17.23
CA THR A 8 2.95 -29.70 -16.08
C THR A 8 2.43 -28.38 -15.53
N GLU A 9 2.59 -28.14 -14.24
CA GLU A 9 2.23 -26.87 -13.60
C GLU A 9 2.73 -25.64 -14.40
N LYS A 10 3.93 -25.75 -14.99
CA LYS A 10 4.52 -24.78 -15.93
C LYS A 10 3.69 -24.51 -17.19
N ASP A 11 3.03 -25.52 -17.76
CA ASP A 11 2.16 -25.38 -18.93
C ASP A 11 0.86 -24.63 -18.58
N ILE A 12 0.31 -24.92 -17.39
CA ILE A 12 -0.87 -24.23 -16.85
C ILE A 12 -0.54 -22.76 -16.56
N LEU A 13 0.60 -22.50 -15.90
CA LEU A 13 1.12 -21.16 -15.65
C LEU A 13 1.32 -20.38 -16.93
N ARG A 14 1.93 -20.98 -17.95
CA ARG A 14 2.17 -20.31 -19.24
C ARG A 14 0.86 -19.95 -19.94
N ARG A 15 -0.17 -20.80 -19.87
CA ARG A 15 -1.50 -20.50 -20.41
C ARG A 15 -2.19 -19.40 -19.60
N ALA A 16 -2.19 -19.50 -18.28
CA ALA A 16 -2.76 -18.50 -17.39
C ALA A 16 -2.12 -17.13 -17.61
N PHE A 17 -0.79 -17.08 -17.73
CA PHE A 17 -0.03 -15.87 -18.02
C PHE A 17 -0.47 -15.23 -19.34
N GLY A 18 -0.60 -16.01 -20.42
CA GLY A 18 -1.10 -15.50 -21.69
C GLY A 18 -2.52 -14.93 -21.61
N VAL A 19 -3.39 -15.55 -20.82
CA VAL A 19 -4.75 -15.03 -20.57
C VAL A 19 -4.70 -13.72 -19.77
N ILE A 20 -3.88 -13.66 -18.72
CA ILE A 20 -3.68 -12.47 -17.89
C ILE A 20 -3.15 -11.31 -18.75
N GLN A 21 -2.12 -11.54 -19.56
CA GLN A 21 -1.58 -10.51 -20.45
C GLN A 21 -2.64 -9.98 -21.41
N ARG A 22 -3.43 -10.86 -22.04
CA ARG A 22 -4.50 -10.43 -22.93
C ARG A 22 -5.54 -9.59 -22.19
N ARG A 23 -5.94 -10.01 -20.99
CA ARG A 23 -6.91 -9.27 -20.17
C ARG A 23 -6.39 -7.89 -19.79
N ILE A 24 -5.12 -7.79 -19.40
CA ILE A 24 -4.47 -6.50 -19.14
C ILE A 24 -4.52 -5.64 -20.40
N THR A 25 -4.14 -6.17 -21.56
CA THR A 25 -4.20 -5.41 -22.81
C THR A 25 -5.61 -4.93 -23.13
N GLU A 26 -6.63 -5.79 -23.04
CA GLU A 26 -8.03 -5.42 -23.29
C GLU A 26 -8.49 -4.27 -22.37
N ASP A 27 -8.12 -4.34 -21.09
CA ASP A 27 -8.47 -3.36 -20.06
C ASP A 27 -7.72 -2.03 -20.27
N VAL A 28 -6.43 -2.10 -20.59
CA VAL A 28 -5.59 -0.93 -20.92
C VAL A 28 -6.04 -0.25 -22.20
N GLU A 29 -6.33 -0.99 -23.28
CA GLU A 29 -6.83 -0.43 -24.54
C GLU A 29 -8.21 0.22 -24.36
N SER A 30 -9.04 -0.33 -23.46
CA SER A 30 -10.35 0.23 -23.15
C SER A 30 -10.25 1.57 -22.40
N LEU A 31 -9.25 1.74 -21.55
CA LEU A 31 -9.07 2.95 -20.74
C LEU A 31 -8.21 4.00 -21.47
N HIS A 32 -7.17 3.55 -22.16
CA HIS A 32 -6.21 4.37 -22.86
C HIS A 32 -5.84 3.73 -24.21
N PRO A 33 -6.58 4.01 -25.29
CA PRO A 33 -6.38 3.39 -26.60
C PRO A 33 -5.01 3.69 -27.25
N THR A 34 -4.30 4.70 -26.76
CA THR A 34 -2.93 5.06 -27.20
C THR A 34 -1.86 4.60 -26.23
N ALA A 35 -2.21 4.02 -25.08
CA ALA A 35 -1.23 3.59 -24.09
C ALA A 35 -0.72 2.18 -24.41
N ARG A 36 0.59 2.01 -24.27
CA ARG A 36 1.25 0.71 -24.28
C ARG A 36 1.60 0.33 -22.86
N TRP A 37 1.30 -0.90 -22.46
CA TRP A 37 1.71 -1.39 -21.16
C TRP A 37 2.92 -2.33 -21.27
N GLN A 38 3.76 -2.33 -20.24
CA GLN A 38 4.85 -3.28 -20.08
C GLN A 38 4.89 -3.79 -18.64
N TRP A 39 5.35 -5.02 -18.41
CA TRP A 39 5.60 -5.50 -17.06
C TRP A 39 6.70 -4.66 -16.40
N TYR A 40 6.37 -4.00 -15.29
CA TYR A 40 7.33 -3.28 -14.48
C TYR A 40 8.18 -4.27 -13.66
N THR A 41 7.54 -5.34 -13.17
CA THR A 41 8.21 -6.30 -12.30
C THR A 41 8.96 -7.39 -13.08
N PRO A 42 10.27 -7.61 -12.84
CA PRO A 42 10.99 -8.72 -13.43
C PRO A 42 10.46 -10.04 -12.86
N GLY A 43 10.31 -11.05 -13.73
CA GLY A 43 9.84 -12.37 -13.31
C GLY A 43 8.37 -12.42 -12.90
N ALA A 44 7.50 -11.63 -13.54
CA ALA A 44 6.06 -11.58 -13.26
C ALA A 44 5.40 -12.98 -13.17
N ILE A 45 5.84 -13.95 -13.98
CA ILE A 45 5.34 -15.33 -13.95
C ILE A 45 5.55 -16.00 -12.58
N GLY A 46 6.75 -15.85 -11.99
CA GLY A 46 7.06 -16.46 -10.69
C GLY A 46 6.36 -15.76 -9.52
N ARG A 47 6.07 -14.47 -9.67
CA ARG A 47 5.27 -13.72 -8.68
C ARG A 47 3.80 -14.11 -8.72
N ILE A 48 3.25 -14.28 -9.92
CA ILE A 48 1.89 -14.77 -10.13
C ILE A 48 1.70 -16.17 -9.53
N GLU A 49 2.71 -17.04 -9.62
CA GLU A 49 2.69 -18.36 -8.98
C GLU A 49 2.60 -18.27 -7.45
N ARG A 50 3.26 -17.27 -6.86
CA ARG A 50 3.30 -17.01 -5.42
C ARG A 50 2.15 -16.12 -4.91
N ASP A 51 1.19 -15.80 -5.78
CA ASP A 51 0.10 -14.83 -5.53
C ASP A 51 0.64 -13.46 -5.07
N GLU A 52 1.83 -13.10 -5.52
CA GLU A 52 2.51 -11.86 -5.18
C GLU A 52 2.06 -10.73 -6.14
N PRO A 53 1.86 -9.49 -5.65
CA PRO A 53 1.43 -8.39 -6.50
C PRO A 53 2.45 -8.11 -7.60
N VAL A 54 1.94 -7.94 -8.83
CA VAL A 54 2.73 -7.58 -10.01
C VAL A 54 2.26 -6.24 -10.55
N ALA A 55 3.22 -5.40 -10.93
CA ALA A 55 2.93 -4.08 -11.49
C ALA A 55 3.22 -4.05 -12.99
N VAL A 56 2.44 -3.23 -13.70
CA VAL A 56 2.65 -2.87 -15.10
C VAL A 56 2.81 -1.36 -15.21
N ILE A 57 3.66 -0.93 -16.15
CA ILE A 57 3.86 0.48 -16.49
C ILE A 57 3.08 0.79 -17.76
N LEU A 58 2.44 1.96 -17.81
CA LEU A 58 1.70 2.47 -18.96
C LEU A 58 2.47 3.62 -19.59
N SER A 59 2.85 3.47 -20.85
CA SER A 59 3.52 4.50 -21.64
C SER A 59 2.50 5.15 -22.57
N GLY A 60 2.34 6.47 -22.49
CA GLY A 60 1.41 7.23 -23.34
C GLY A 60 0.03 7.49 -22.75
N ALA A 61 -0.20 7.20 -21.47
CA ALA A 61 -1.34 7.68 -20.70
C ALA A 61 -0.88 8.95 -19.96
N GLY A 62 -1.25 10.15 -20.45
CA GLY A 62 -0.74 11.44 -19.96
C GLY A 62 -0.96 11.69 -18.46
N GLY A 63 -0.04 11.21 -17.63
CA GLY A 63 -0.07 11.31 -16.16
C GLY A 63 -0.18 9.97 -15.41
N TYR A 64 -0.51 8.86 -16.07
CA TYR A 64 -0.71 7.55 -15.44
C TYR A 64 0.39 6.59 -15.89
N HIS A 65 1.33 6.29 -15.00
CA HIS A 65 2.53 5.54 -15.37
C HIS A 65 2.56 4.15 -14.75
N ARG A 66 1.78 3.85 -13.72
CA ARG A 66 1.84 2.55 -13.03
C ARG A 66 0.45 2.02 -12.72
N ALA A 67 0.25 0.74 -12.96
CA ALA A 67 -0.93 0.01 -12.52
C ALA A 67 -0.53 -1.29 -11.83
N ILE A 68 -1.17 -1.59 -10.71
CA ILE A 68 -1.01 -2.86 -9.99
C ILE A 68 -2.03 -3.84 -10.57
N VAL A 69 -1.56 -4.98 -11.05
CA VAL A 69 -2.44 -6.04 -11.55
C VAL A 69 -2.86 -6.91 -10.36
N ARG A 70 -4.16 -6.94 -10.08
CA ARG A 70 -4.72 -7.89 -9.11
C ARG A 70 -4.91 -9.23 -9.79
N ILE A 71 -4.18 -10.23 -9.31
CA ILE A 71 -4.27 -11.61 -9.75
C ILE A 71 -4.55 -12.44 -8.50
N HIS A 72 -5.50 -13.36 -8.60
CA HIS A 72 -5.86 -14.23 -7.49
C HIS A 72 -6.14 -15.61 -8.04
N ASN A 73 -5.49 -16.65 -7.50
CA ASN A 73 -5.59 -18.03 -8.01
C ASN A 73 -5.33 -18.11 -9.53
N LEU A 74 -4.24 -17.49 -10.01
CA LEU A 74 -3.87 -17.47 -11.44
C LEU A 74 -4.90 -16.80 -12.36
N ALA A 75 -5.90 -16.10 -11.81
CA ALA A 75 -6.92 -15.40 -12.57
C ALA A 75 -6.77 -13.89 -12.41
N TYR A 76 -6.77 -13.18 -13.54
CA TYR A 76 -6.85 -11.71 -13.57
C TYR A 76 -8.15 -11.24 -12.93
N LYS A 77 -8.05 -10.29 -11.99
CA LYS A 77 -9.19 -9.68 -11.29
C LYS A 77 -9.39 -8.22 -11.67
N GLY A 78 -8.34 -7.51 -12.07
CA GLY A 78 -8.43 -6.11 -12.47
C GLY A 78 -7.06 -5.40 -12.43
N LEU A 79 -7.05 -4.17 -12.93
CA LEU A 79 -5.94 -3.22 -12.82
C LEU A 79 -6.32 -2.11 -11.86
N LEU A 80 -5.38 -1.75 -10.98
CA LEU A 80 -5.47 -0.56 -10.14
C LEU A 80 -4.46 0.44 -10.65
N PHE A 81 -4.95 1.52 -11.28
CA PHE A 81 -4.11 2.60 -11.77
C PHE A 81 -3.72 3.48 -10.58
N GLU A 82 -2.42 3.60 -10.34
CA GLU A 82 -1.89 4.52 -9.35
C GLU A 82 -1.91 5.91 -10.00
N THR A 83 -2.95 6.68 -9.70
CA THR A 83 -3.08 8.05 -10.17
C THR A 83 -2.30 8.96 -9.22
N ALA A 84 -1.65 10.00 -9.74
CA ALA A 84 -1.05 11.04 -8.88
C ALA A 84 -2.08 11.76 -7.98
N GLN A 85 -3.39 11.58 -8.22
CA GLN A 85 -4.48 12.15 -7.43
C GLN A 85 -5.09 11.20 -6.38
N ASP A 86 -4.69 9.91 -6.33
CA ASP A 86 -5.24 8.94 -5.37
C ASP A 86 -4.68 9.11 -3.94
N ALA A 87 -3.79 10.09 -3.74
CA ALA A 87 -3.44 10.59 -2.41
C ALA A 87 -4.59 11.39 -1.72
N SER A 88 -5.79 11.48 -2.33
CA SER A 88 -6.89 12.29 -1.78
C SER A 88 -8.27 11.62 -1.71
N VAL A 89 -8.43 10.32 -1.97
CA VAL A 89 -9.77 9.68 -1.99
C VAL A 89 -9.87 8.43 -1.12
N GLN A 90 -9.52 8.53 0.16
CA GLN A 90 -9.99 7.56 1.16
C GLN A 90 -10.42 8.23 2.47
N LEU A 91 -11.47 9.07 2.42
CA LEU A 91 -12.50 9.10 3.48
C LEU A 91 -13.76 9.87 3.03
N ALA A 92 -14.69 9.21 2.34
CA ALA A 92 -16.10 9.60 2.35
C ALA A 92 -17.01 8.45 1.91
N LEU A 93 -17.54 7.70 2.87
CA LEU A 93 -18.77 6.90 2.73
C LEU A 93 -19.97 7.72 3.24
N PRO A 94 -21.21 7.35 2.87
CA PRO A 94 -22.12 8.10 2.01
C PRO A 94 -23.02 9.08 2.79
N THR A 95 -23.07 10.34 2.40
CA THR A 95 -24.12 11.25 2.90
C THR A 95 -24.97 11.69 1.73
N GLY A 96 -26.22 11.20 1.72
CA GLY A 96 -27.22 11.61 0.74
C GLY A 96 -27.47 13.12 0.80
N GLY A 97 -27.74 13.71 -0.37
CA GLY A 97 -28.34 15.03 -0.48
C GLY A 97 -27.67 15.92 -1.53
N MET A 98 -28.26 15.92 -2.73
CA MET A 98 -28.32 17.00 -3.74
C MET A 98 -27.06 17.85 -4.02
N THR A 99 -26.51 17.69 -5.24
CA THR A 99 -25.88 18.75 -6.05
C THR A 99 -26.95 19.74 -6.60
N PRO A 100 -26.62 20.81 -7.38
CA PRO A 100 -25.36 21.60 -7.60
C PRO A 100 -25.61 23.14 -7.59
N ILE A 101 -24.56 24.00 -7.70
CA ILE A 101 -24.38 25.18 -8.62
C ILE A 101 -22.88 25.58 -8.52
N THR A 102 -21.99 25.25 -9.49
CA THR A 102 -21.49 26.04 -10.64
C THR A 102 -21.00 27.47 -10.32
N GLU A 103 -19.70 27.78 -10.46
CA GLU A 103 -19.20 28.95 -11.23
C GLU A 103 -17.64 29.07 -11.25
N ILE A 104 -17.04 28.71 -12.40
CA ILE A 104 -15.92 29.31 -13.19
C ILE A 104 -14.45 29.46 -12.70
N LEU A 105 -13.55 28.84 -13.50
CA LEU A 105 -12.13 29.17 -13.82
C LEU A 105 -12.01 30.53 -14.58
N PRO A 106 -10.85 31.20 -14.79
CA PRO A 106 -9.75 30.78 -15.73
C PRO A 106 -8.30 31.14 -15.26
N GLU A 107 -7.27 30.31 -15.47
CA GLU A 107 -6.25 30.24 -16.56
C GLU A 107 -4.81 30.65 -16.12
N GLU A 108 -3.84 29.99 -16.75
CA GLU A 108 -2.40 29.76 -16.50
C GLU A 108 -1.51 30.94 -17.00
N PRO A 109 -0.17 30.87 -17.21
CA PRO A 109 0.87 29.84 -16.93
C PRO A 109 2.15 30.40 -16.26
N ASP A 110 3.09 29.55 -15.82
CA ASP A 110 4.51 29.95 -15.84
C ASP A 110 5.42 28.78 -16.19
N ASP A 111 6.27 29.12 -17.15
CA ASP A 111 7.19 28.36 -17.96
C ASP A 111 8.54 28.28 -17.22
N SER A 112 9.12 27.09 -17.09
CA SER A 112 10.57 26.92 -16.88
C SER A 112 10.96 25.47 -17.17
N GLU A 113 11.27 25.20 -18.43
CA GLU A 113 12.29 24.21 -18.81
C GLU A 113 13.64 24.66 -18.23
N ASP A 114 14.34 23.81 -17.46
CA ASP A 114 15.78 23.61 -17.62
C ASP A 114 16.28 22.41 -16.78
N THR A 115 16.83 21.42 -17.51
CA THR A 115 18.06 20.69 -17.18
C THR A 115 18.06 19.66 -16.04
N GLU A 116 17.96 18.42 -16.48
CA GLU A 116 18.89 17.29 -16.24
C GLU A 116 19.85 17.37 -15.04
N ASP A 117 20.02 16.18 -14.43
CA ASP A 117 21.09 15.77 -13.51
C ASP A 117 20.74 15.79 -12.00
N ILE A 118 19.92 14.80 -11.59
CA ILE A 118 20.17 14.02 -10.37
C ILE A 118 19.93 12.55 -10.71
N GLU A 119 20.91 11.94 -11.37
CA GLU A 119 21.14 10.50 -11.20
C GLU A 119 21.59 10.26 -9.75
N THR A 120 21.15 9.13 -9.20
CA THR A 120 21.41 8.62 -7.84
C THR A 120 20.83 9.42 -6.68
N ASP A 121 19.69 8.98 -6.17
CA ASP A 121 19.60 8.68 -4.74
C ASP A 121 18.49 7.66 -4.48
N ASP A 122 18.83 6.62 -3.73
CA ASP A 122 17.97 5.64 -3.05
C ASP A 122 16.47 5.97 -3.10
N GLN A 123 15.72 5.36 -4.03
CA GLN A 123 14.29 5.17 -3.82
C GLN A 123 14.13 4.03 -2.81
N GLU A 124 14.44 4.33 -1.54
CA GLU A 124 13.95 3.56 -0.41
C GLU A 124 12.46 3.34 -0.65
N GLU A 125 12.06 2.07 -0.77
CA GLU A 125 10.69 1.64 -0.61
C GLU A 125 10.10 2.48 0.52
N SER A 126 9.13 3.34 0.23
CA SER A 126 8.43 4.08 1.28
C SER A 126 7.63 3.07 2.07
N VAL A 127 8.32 2.41 2.99
CA VAL A 127 7.77 1.47 3.95
C VAL A 127 6.64 2.23 4.62
N ASN A 128 5.40 1.79 4.42
CA ASN A 128 4.26 2.50 4.96
C ASN A 128 4.20 2.23 6.46
N TYR A 129 4.98 3.02 7.21
CA TYR A 129 5.15 2.89 8.65
C TYR A 129 3.83 2.97 9.40
N ALA A 130 2.83 3.66 8.84
CA ALA A 130 1.47 3.68 9.38
C ALA A 130 0.78 2.31 9.33
N TYR A 131 0.95 1.55 8.24
CA TYR A 131 0.39 0.21 8.11
C TYR A 131 1.12 -0.80 9.00
N LEU A 132 2.45 -0.74 9.04
CA LEU A 132 3.27 -1.57 9.94
C LEU A 132 2.99 -1.26 11.42
N ALA A 133 2.81 0.01 11.77
CA ALA A 133 2.42 0.42 13.10
C ALA A 133 1.05 -0.15 13.48
N PHE A 134 0.09 -0.11 12.56
CA PHE A 134 -1.24 -0.69 12.77
C PHE A 134 -1.16 -2.20 13.00
N GLU A 135 -0.54 -2.96 12.11
CA GLU A 135 -0.42 -4.42 12.24
C GLU A 135 0.32 -4.82 13.52
N TRP A 136 1.37 -4.08 13.87
CA TRP A 136 2.11 -4.33 15.10
C TRP A 136 1.27 -4.03 16.34
N VAL A 137 0.61 -2.86 16.40
CA VAL A 137 -0.23 -2.49 17.54
C VAL A 137 -1.39 -3.47 17.67
N ASP A 138 -2.07 -3.86 16.59
CA ASP A 138 -3.17 -4.83 16.63
C ASP A 138 -2.70 -6.21 17.17
N ALA A 139 -1.59 -6.71 16.64
CA ALA A 139 -1.01 -7.98 17.08
C ALA A 139 -0.53 -7.94 18.55
N LYS A 140 -0.11 -6.77 19.03
CA LYS A 140 0.38 -6.55 20.40
C LYS A 140 -0.65 -5.94 21.33
N LEU A 141 -1.85 -5.60 20.84
CA LEU A 141 -2.83 -4.79 21.57
C LEU A 141 -3.31 -5.52 22.82
N LEU A 142 -3.61 -6.81 22.67
CA LEU A 142 -4.07 -7.65 23.78
C LEU A 142 -3.02 -7.71 24.89
N ASP A 143 -1.76 -8.02 24.53
CA ASP A 143 -0.64 -8.14 25.47
C ASP A 143 -0.31 -6.79 26.12
N LEU A 144 -0.31 -5.71 25.36
CA LEU A 144 -0.10 -4.35 25.87
C LEU A 144 -1.21 -3.93 26.81
N ASN A 145 -2.46 -4.26 26.51
CA ASN A 145 -3.59 -3.96 27.38
C ASN A 145 -3.53 -4.79 28.68
N GLU A 146 -3.14 -6.06 28.60
CA GLU A 146 -2.89 -6.88 29.81
C GLU A 146 -1.76 -6.30 30.67
N ARG A 147 -0.62 -5.94 30.06
CA ARG A 147 0.50 -5.30 30.76
C ARG A 147 0.11 -3.94 31.34
N ALA A 148 -0.68 -3.14 30.62
CA ALA A 148 -1.19 -1.87 31.09
C ALA A 148 -2.13 -2.04 32.29
N ASN A 149 -3.08 -2.96 32.21
CA ASN A 149 -3.99 -3.27 33.32
C ASN A 149 -3.23 -3.78 34.55
N GLU A 150 -2.18 -4.59 34.36
CA GLU A 150 -1.30 -5.01 35.46
C GLU A 150 -0.53 -3.83 36.06
N ALA A 151 0.03 -2.95 35.23
CA ALA A 151 0.77 -1.77 35.66
C ALA A 151 -0.13 -0.79 36.45
N ILE A 152 -1.36 -0.56 35.98
CA ILE A 152 -2.39 0.23 36.69
C ILE A 152 -2.71 -0.44 38.04
N GLY A 153 -2.88 -1.77 38.06
CA GLY A 153 -3.13 -2.54 39.29
C GLY A 153 -1.99 -2.45 40.31
N ARG A 154 -0.75 -2.25 39.86
CA ARG A 154 0.43 -1.99 40.70
C ARG A 154 0.61 -0.51 41.08
N GLY A 155 -0.26 0.39 40.60
CA GLY A 155 -0.20 1.83 40.83
C GLY A 155 0.82 2.58 39.95
N GLN A 156 1.28 1.95 38.86
CA GLN A 156 2.14 2.60 37.87
C GLN A 156 1.28 3.43 36.90
N LYS A 157 1.79 4.60 36.53
CA LYS A 157 1.12 5.55 35.63
C LYS A 157 1.67 5.52 34.21
N THR A 158 2.70 4.70 33.99
CA THR A 158 3.44 4.67 32.73
C THR A 158 3.88 3.24 32.43
N LEU A 159 3.71 2.82 31.18
CA LEU A 159 4.21 1.56 30.64
C LEU A 159 5.30 1.88 29.61
N LEU A 160 6.49 1.29 29.76
CA LEU A 160 7.56 1.38 28.76
C LEU A 160 7.53 0.14 27.87
N ILE A 161 7.40 0.35 26.56
CA ILE A 161 7.63 -0.67 25.55
C ILE A 161 9.07 -0.50 25.08
N PRO A 162 9.97 -1.48 25.29
CA PRO A 162 11.36 -1.38 24.87
C PRO A 162 11.49 -1.40 23.34
N GLU A 163 12.55 -0.77 22.81
CA GLU A 163 12.83 -0.78 21.37
C GLU A 163 12.99 -2.18 20.77
N THR A 164 13.37 -3.17 21.58
CA THR A 164 13.51 -4.57 21.17
C THR A 164 12.20 -5.24 20.81
N GLU A 165 11.07 -4.72 21.32
CA GLU A 165 9.73 -5.20 20.97
C GLU A 165 9.13 -4.42 19.79
N LEU A 166 9.69 -3.25 19.45
CA LEU A 166 9.19 -2.37 18.40
C LEU A 166 9.73 -2.79 17.02
N PRO A 167 8.94 -2.63 15.95
CA PRO A 167 9.33 -3.08 14.62
C PRO A 167 10.46 -2.21 14.06
N HIS A 168 10.20 -0.92 13.82
CA HIS A 168 11.17 0.06 13.28
C HIS A 168 11.08 1.39 14.02
N GLN A 169 12.25 2.01 14.24
CA GLN A 169 12.38 3.31 14.90
C GLN A 169 11.67 4.43 14.14
N ASP A 170 11.69 4.37 12.80
CA ASP A 170 11.02 5.34 11.93
C ASP A 170 9.49 5.34 12.10
N GLY A 171 8.90 4.19 12.44
CA GLY A 171 7.47 4.04 12.68
C GLY A 171 7.00 4.35 14.11
N TRP A 172 7.89 4.75 15.02
CA TRP A 172 7.51 4.99 16.43
C TRP A 172 6.43 6.06 16.58
N GLN A 173 6.45 7.11 15.75
CA GLN A 173 5.41 8.12 15.79
C GLN A 173 4.03 7.56 15.42
N ASP A 174 3.96 6.70 14.40
CA ASP A 174 2.70 6.11 13.98
C ASP A 174 2.21 5.04 14.96
N ILE A 175 3.13 4.29 15.59
CA ILE A 175 2.80 3.40 16.71
C ILE A 175 2.20 4.20 17.87
N CYS A 176 2.80 5.34 18.24
CA CYS A 176 2.25 6.20 19.29
C CYS A 176 0.82 6.66 18.99
N LYS A 177 0.57 7.14 17.76
CA LYS A 177 -0.78 7.54 17.32
C LYS A 177 -1.77 6.37 17.41
N GLN A 178 -1.35 5.18 16.99
CA GLN A 178 -2.19 4.00 17.00
C GLN A 178 -2.48 3.50 18.42
N LEU A 179 -1.52 3.63 19.34
CA LEU A 179 -1.74 3.33 20.76
C LEU A 179 -2.79 4.27 21.36
N ILE A 180 -2.67 5.58 21.12
CA ILE A 180 -3.67 6.55 21.58
C ILE A 180 -5.06 6.24 20.99
N ALA A 181 -5.11 5.79 19.74
CA ALA A 181 -6.36 5.34 19.11
C ALA A 181 -6.93 4.04 19.70
N SER A 182 -6.10 3.24 20.37
CA SER A 182 -6.45 1.91 20.88
C SER A 182 -6.73 1.86 22.39
N ASP A 183 -7.13 3.01 22.98
CA ASP A 183 -7.51 3.19 24.40
C ASP A 183 -6.38 3.58 25.36
N PHE A 184 -5.17 3.86 24.88
CA PHE A 184 -4.10 4.43 25.71
C PHE A 184 -4.25 5.95 25.83
N ALA A 185 -3.93 6.51 27.00
CA ALA A 185 -4.19 7.92 27.27
C ALA A 185 -3.20 8.87 26.56
N ASP A 186 -1.93 8.49 26.51
CA ASP A 186 -0.89 9.22 25.79
C ASP A 186 0.25 8.26 25.47
N ALA A 187 0.94 8.47 24.35
CA ALA A 187 2.10 7.66 23.97
C ALA A 187 3.17 8.56 23.35
N VAL A 188 4.38 8.51 23.90
CA VAL A 188 5.50 9.36 23.49
C VAL A 188 6.71 8.49 23.14
N PRO A 189 7.34 8.70 21.97
CA PRO A 189 8.57 8.01 21.64
C PRO A 189 9.72 8.50 22.53
N HIS A 190 10.52 7.56 23.03
CA HIS A 190 11.66 7.80 23.91
C HIS A 190 12.90 7.08 23.35
N ALA A 191 14.11 7.48 23.75
CA ALA A 191 15.35 6.88 23.26
C ALA A 191 15.50 5.36 23.53
N ASP A 192 14.70 4.79 24.43
CA ASP A 192 14.74 3.39 24.85
C ASP A 192 13.51 2.59 24.35
N GLY A 193 12.62 3.24 23.59
CA GLY A 193 11.35 2.67 23.11
C GLY A 193 10.17 3.63 23.21
N ILE A 194 8.95 3.15 23.47
CA ILE A 194 7.74 3.99 23.55
C ILE A 194 7.19 4.00 24.98
N LEU A 195 7.03 5.20 25.54
CA LEU A 195 6.42 5.41 26.84
C LEU A 195 4.93 5.70 26.67
N ILE A 196 4.10 4.85 27.24
CA ILE A 196 2.66 4.99 27.28
C ILE A 196 2.25 5.51 28.65
N SER A 197 1.44 6.56 28.70
CA SER A 197 0.76 7.03 29.90
C SER A 197 -0.53 6.24 30.12
N LEU A 198 -0.67 5.69 31.32
CA LEU A 198 -1.86 4.98 31.78
C LEU A 198 -2.63 5.94 32.69
N GLN A 199 -3.68 6.59 32.18
CA GLN A 199 -4.54 7.42 33.02
C GLN A 199 -5.46 6.54 33.89
N GLN A 200 -5.61 6.93 35.15
CA GLN A 200 -6.52 6.31 36.13
C GLN A 200 -7.95 6.79 35.96
#